data_AF-A0A968R7D1-F1
#
_entry.id   AF-A0A968R7D1-F1
#
_cell.length_a   1.000
_cell.length_b   1.000
_cell.length_c   1.000
_cell.angle_alpha   90.00
_cell.angle_beta   90.00
_cell.angle_gamma   90.00
#
_symmetry.space_group_name_H-M   'P 1'
#
loop_
_entity.id
_entity.type
_entity.pdbx_description
1 polymer ?
#
loop_
_entity_poly.entity_id
_entity_poly.type
_entity_poly.pdbx_seq_one_letter_code
_entity_poly.pdbx_strand_id
1 'polypeptide(L)'
;MSLIFMLGSDVWLGAQGQQTPTANYKTFTDWCVNKDKLNPEVRRTVDAFALLGEAGTNECEAASQKLASLGELDLSFNQISDITPVASLTKLTAIYLAGNPIAHKTCPLKPESICKF
;
A
#
# COMPACT_ATOMS: atom_id res chain seq x y z
N MET A 1 19.32 -10.70 -38.69
CA MET A 1 19.13 -9.29 -39.12
C MET A 1 17.75 -8.83 -38.65
N SER A 2 17.66 -8.32 -37.43
CA SER A 2 16.50 -7.57 -36.92
C SER A 2 17.07 -6.57 -35.91
N LEU A 3 16.65 -5.31 -36.06
CA LEU A 3 17.34 -4.14 -35.53
C LEU A 3 17.26 -4.02 -34.00
N ILE A 4 18.41 -3.69 -33.41
CA ILE A 4 18.55 -3.22 -32.04
C ILE A 4 18.45 -1.69 -32.09
N PHE A 5 17.44 -1.09 -31.45
CA PHE A 5 17.44 0.33 -31.17
C PHE A 5 18.20 0.57 -29.86
N MET A 6 19.47 0.97 -29.98
CA MET A 6 20.25 1.53 -28.88
C MET A 6 19.94 3.03 -28.79
N LEU A 7 19.24 3.46 -27.75
CA LEU A 7 19.32 4.84 -27.27
C LEU A 7 19.49 4.83 -25.75
N GLY A 8 20.70 5.22 -25.32
CA GLY A 8 20.95 5.91 -24.05
C GLY A 8 20.97 5.06 -22.78
N SER A 9 22.18 4.87 -22.26
CA SER A 9 22.53 4.43 -20.88
C SER A 9 21.88 3.14 -20.38
N ASP A 10 22.69 2.10 -20.43
CA ASP A 10 22.53 0.75 -19.91
C ASP A 10 21.58 0.58 -18.71
N VAL A 11 20.45 -0.09 -18.94
CA VAL A 11 19.83 -0.97 -17.95
C VAL A 11 19.50 -2.30 -18.62
N TRP A 12 20.15 -3.35 -18.12
CA TRP A 12 20.00 -4.74 -18.56
C TRP A 12 18.64 -5.29 -18.09
N LEU A 13 17.72 -5.56 -19.01
CA LEU A 13 16.47 -6.29 -18.72
C LEU A 13 16.75 -7.81 -18.74
N GLY A 14 17.37 -8.29 -17.66
CA GLY A 14 17.46 -9.71 -17.32
C GLY A 14 16.62 -9.98 -16.07
N ALA A 15 15.63 -10.86 -16.18
CA ALA A 15 14.70 -11.21 -15.11
C ALA A 15 15.42 -11.78 -13.88
N GLN A 16 15.30 -11.13 -12.71
CA GLN A 16 15.08 -11.74 -11.39
C GLN A 16 14.57 -10.66 -10.39
N GLY A 17 13.43 -10.93 -9.75
CA GLY A 17 12.96 -10.22 -8.55
C GLY A 17 12.12 -8.96 -8.81
N GLN A 18 10.85 -9.00 -8.44
CA GLN A 18 10.01 -7.81 -8.26
C GLN A 18 10.62 -6.92 -7.17
N GLN A 19 11.47 -5.98 -7.56
CA GLN A 19 11.67 -4.75 -6.81
C GLN A 19 11.02 -3.64 -7.63
N THR A 20 9.71 -3.46 -7.47
CA THR A 20 9.14 -2.13 -7.69
C THR A 20 9.91 -1.20 -6.76
N PRO A 21 10.45 -0.06 -7.23
CA PRO A 21 10.87 0.96 -6.31
C PRO A 21 9.64 1.23 -5.43
N THR A 22 9.71 0.94 -4.14
CA THR A 22 8.97 1.76 -3.19
C THR A 22 9.58 3.15 -3.36
N ALA A 23 9.15 3.85 -4.41
CA ALA A 23 9.27 5.28 -4.50
C ALA A 23 8.81 5.80 -3.13
N ASN A 24 9.54 6.79 -2.63
CA ASN A 24 9.52 7.32 -1.27
C ASN A 24 8.12 7.83 -0.84
N TYR A 25 7.15 6.92 -0.78
CA TYR A 25 5.74 7.14 -0.51
C TYR A 25 5.60 7.05 1.00
N LYS A 26 5.26 8.18 1.62
CA LYS A 26 5.21 8.31 3.07
C LYS A 26 3.78 8.42 3.57
N THR A 27 2.89 8.97 2.76
CA THR A 27 1.49 9.18 3.13
C THR A 27 0.59 8.21 2.37
N PHE A 28 -0.52 7.82 2.98
CA PHE A 28 -1.56 7.04 2.32
C PHE A 28 -1.99 7.67 0.98
N THR A 29 -2.09 9.00 0.91
CA THR A 29 -2.39 9.73 -0.33
C THR A 29 -1.36 9.44 -1.43
N ASP A 30 -0.06 9.42 -1.12
CA ASP A 30 1.00 9.09 -2.09
C ASP A 30 0.81 7.68 -2.68
N TRP A 31 0.50 6.71 -1.81
CA TRP A 31 0.21 5.33 -2.21
C TRP A 31 -1.05 5.24 -3.08
N CYS A 32 -2.13 5.92 -2.69
CA CYS A 32 -3.40 5.92 -3.40
C CYS A 32 -3.31 6.54 -4.80
N VAL A 33 -2.67 7.72 -4.92
CA VAL A 33 -2.52 8.42 -6.20
C VAL A 33 -1.61 7.65 -7.18
N ASN A 34 -0.67 6.86 -6.68
CA ASN A 34 0.25 6.08 -7.51
C ASN A 34 -0.12 4.58 -7.61
N LYS A 35 -1.35 4.19 -7.23
CA LYS A 35 -1.76 2.78 -7.10
C LYS A 35 -1.50 1.92 -8.34
N ASP A 36 -1.58 2.49 -9.54
CA ASP A 36 -1.37 1.78 -10.80
C ASP A 36 0.09 1.38 -11.04
N LYS A 37 1.03 2.00 -10.31
CA LYS A 37 2.47 1.70 -10.35
C LYS A 37 2.90 0.72 -9.25
N LEU A 38 2.00 0.39 -8.32
CA LEU A 38 2.32 -0.47 -7.18
C LEU A 38 2.33 -1.94 -7.59
N ASN A 39 3.08 -2.73 -6.83
CA ASN A 39 2.98 -4.19 -6.95
C ASN A 39 1.54 -4.64 -6.59
N PRO A 40 1.09 -5.81 -7.08
CA PRO A 40 -0.29 -6.27 -6.83
C PRO A 40 -0.64 -6.43 -5.35
N GLU A 41 0.35 -6.72 -4.50
CA GLU A 41 0.17 -6.96 -3.06
C GLU A 41 -0.12 -5.66 -2.29
N VAL A 42 0.72 -4.65 -2.45
CA VAL A 42 0.53 -3.31 -1.89
C VAL A 42 -0.69 -2.65 -2.52
N ARG A 43 -0.94 -2.88 -3.81
CA ARG A 43 -2.14 -2.37 -4.47
C ARG A 43 -3.40 -2.95 -3.84
N ARG A 44 -3.45 -4.25 -3.50
CA ARG A 44 -4.61 -4.83 -2.78
C ARG A 44 -4.86 -4.12 -1.45
N THR A 45 -3.82 -3.72 -0.75
CA THR A 45 -3.95 -2.97 0.49
C THR A 45 -4.53 -1.59 0.23
N VAL A 46 -3.99 -0.85 -0.73
CA VAL A 46 -4.53 0.45 -1.14
C VAL A 46 -5.97 0.32 -1.64
N ASP A 47 -6.30 -0.73 -2.38
CA ASP A 47 -7.64 -1.04 -2.86
C ASP A 47 -8.56 -1.40 -1.69
N ALA A 48 -8.13 -2.20 -0.70
CA ALA A 48 -8.89 -2.50 0.51
C ALA A 48 -9.25 -1.23 1.29
N PHE A 49 -8.36 -0.24 1.30
CA PHE A 49 -8.64 1.08 1.86
C PHE A 49 -9.52 1.96 0.96
N ALA A 50 -9.30 1.91 -0.36
CA ALA A 50 -10.07 2.65 -1.35
C ALA A 50 -11.49 2.09 -1.56
N LEU A 51 -11.77 0.83 -1.19
CA LEU A 51 -13.12 0.27 -1.16
C LEU A 51 -14.04 0.97 -0.14
N LEU A 52 -13.50 1.85 0.72
CA LEU A 52 -14.29 2.73 1.58
C LEU A 52 -14.79 4.01 0.88
N GLY A 53 -14.42 4.23 -0.39
CA GLY A 53 -14.89 5.32 -1.25
C GLY A 53 -14.47 5.08 -2.70
N GLU A 54 -15.44 4.72 -3.54
CA GLU A 54 -15.30 4.40 -4.97
C GLU A 54 -14.12 5.11 -5.66
N ALA A 55 -13.23 4.33 -6.30
CA ALA A 55 -11.93 4.81 -6.72
C ALA A 55 -11.98 5.81 -7.90
N GLY A 56 -11.71 7.08 -7.59
CA GLY A 56 -11.25 8.14 -8.50
C GLY A 56 -10.14 8.98 -7.84
N THR A 57 -9.48 9.86 -8.61
CA THR A 57 -8.35 10.68 -8.13
C THR A 57 -8.74 11.70 -7.05
N ASN A 58 -10.03 12.02 -6.95
CA ASN A 58 -10.56 13.04 -6.04
C ASN A 58 -10.92 12.44 -4.66
N GLU A 59 -11.11 11.13 -4.57
CA GLU A 59 -11.43 10.43 -3.32
C GLU A 59 -10.18 10.04 -2.50
N CYS A 60 -8.97 9.97 -3.08
CA CYS A 60 -7.76 9.58 -2.31
C CYS A 60 -7.50 10.50 -1.11
N GLU A 61 -7.68 11.80 -1.29
CA GLU A 61 -7.51 12.78 -0.21
C GLU A 61 -8.66 12.69 0.81
N ALA A 62 -9.91 12.50 0.35
CA ALA A 62 -11.05 12.30 1.22
C ALA A 62 -10.94 10.99 2.04
N ALA A 63 -10.46 9.92 1.42
CA ALA A 63 -10.15 8.65 2.05
C ALA A 63 -9.03 8.80 3.09
N SER A 64 -7.95 9.49 2.74
CA SER A 64 -6.86 9.82 3.66
C SER A 64 -7.35 10.59 4.89
N GLN A 65 -8.17 11.62 4.69
CA GLN A 65 -8.77 12.41 5.78
C GLN A 65 -9.71 11.58 6.66
N LYS A 66 -10.53 10.72 6.05
CA LYS A 66 -11.42 9.81 6.78
C LYS A 66 -10.59 8.84 7.63
N LEU A 67 -9.62 8.15 7.04
CA LEU A 67 -8.74 7.21 7.71
C LEU A 67 -7.92 7.89 8.82
N ALA A 68 -7.44 9.11 8.59
CA ALA A 68 -6.73 9.91 9.59
C ALA A 68 -7.63 10.42 10.74
N SER A 69 -8.95 10.24 10.65
CA SER A 69 -9.91 10.58 11.70
C SER A 69 -10.39 9.36 12.51
N LEU A 70 -10.14 8.15 12.02
CA LEU A 70 -10.59 6.92 12.68
C LEU A 70 -9.73 6.61 13.91
N GLY A 71 -10.40 6.18 14.98
CA GLY A 71 -9.75 5.54 16.13
C GLY A 71 -9.54 4.04 15.91
N GLU A 72 -10.51 3.36 15.31
CA GLU A 72 -10.42 1.93 15.03
C GLU A 72 -10.75 1.63 13.57
N LEU A 73 -10.07 0.61 13.02
CA LEU A 73 -10.27 0.16 11.65
C LEU A 73 -10.26 -1.35 11.56
N ASP A 74 -11.32 -1.92 11.01
CA ASP A 74 -11.42 -3.36 10.77
C ASP A 74 -11.12 -3.68 9.30
N LEU A 75 -10.05 -4.44 9.08
CA LEU A 75 -9.65 -4.97 7.78
C LEU A 75 -9.60 -6.49 7.79
N SER A 76 -10.28 -7.14 8.73
CA SER A 76 -10.28 -8.59 8.82
C SER A 76 -10.82 -9.21 7.52
N PHE A 77 -10.22 -10.31 7.08
CA PHE A 77 -10.64 -11.10 5.92
C PHE A 77 -10.59 -10.37 4.55
N ASN A 78 -9.61 -9.50 4.32
CA ASN A 78 -9.46 -8.70 3.08
C ASN A 78 -8.31 -9.14 2.14
N GLN A 79 -7.74 -10.33 2.34
CA GLN A 79 -6.63 -10.85 1.51
C GLN A 79 -5.40 -9.90 1.44
N ILE A 80 -5.18 -9.12 2.50
CA ILE A 80 -4.06 -8.19 2.62
C ILE A 80 -2.77 -8.96 2.94
N SER A 81 -1.70 -8.73 2.18
CA SER A 81 -0.38 -9.32 2.47
C SER A 81 0.66 -8.29 2.96
N ASP A 82 0.45 -6.99 2.67
CA ASP A 82 1.37 -5.91 3.04
C ASP A 82 0.61 -4.72 3.63
N ILE A 83 0.88 -4.34 4.87
CA ILE A 83 0.22 -3.21 5.54
C ILE A 83 1.05 -1.92 5.55
N THR A 84 2.19 -1.85 4.84
CA THR A 84 3.07 -0.66 4.80
C THR A 84 2.33 0.66 4.53
N PRO A 85 1.31 0.74 3.65
CA PRO A 85 0.59 1.98 3.38
C PRO A 85 -0.12 2.62 4.59
N VAL A 86 -0.32 1.89 5.71
CA VAL A 86 -0.99 2.43 6.90
C VAL A 86 -0.05 3.24 7.81
N ALA A 87 1.25 3.30 7.50
CA ALA A 87 2.25 3.93 8.37
C ALA A 87 1.94 5.40 8.71
N SER A 88 1.23 6.12 7.83
CA SER A 88 0.85 7.52 8.07
C SER A 88 -0.43 7.71 8.90
N LEU A 89 -1.15 6.64 9.23
CA LEU A 89 -2.44 6.69 9.94
C LEU A 89 -2.24 6.73 11.46
N THR A 90 -1.57 7.77 11.95
CA THR A 90 -1.07 7.86 13.34
C THR A 90 -2.15 8.04 14.41
N LYS A 91 -3.40 8.32 14.04
CA LYS A 91 -4.51 8.44 15.00
C LYS A 91 -5.20 7.11 15.34
N LEU A 92 -4.89 6.04 14.61
CA LEU A 92 -5.46 4.72 14.88
C LEU A 92 -4.97 4.20 16.23
N THR A 93 -5.90 3.80 17.07
CA THR A 93 -5.67 3.10 18.34
C THR A 93 -5.81 1.59 18.20
N ALA A 94 -6.53 1.11 17.17
CA ALA A 94 -6.61 -0.31 16.82
C ALA A 94 -6.80 -0.52 15.32
N ILE A 95 -6.14 -1.55 14.77
CA ILE A 95 -6.39 -2.06 13.43
C ILE A 95 -6.52 -3.59 13.48
N TYR A 96 -7.65 -4.12 13.04
CA TYR A 96 -7.93 -5.56 13.03
C TYR A 96 -7.56 -6.16 11.67
N LEU A 97 -6.70 -7.17 11.69
CA LEU A 97 -6.07 -7.78 10.51
C LEU A 97 -6.29 -9.30 10.46
N ALA A 98 -7.17 -9.84 11.29
CA ALA A 98 -7.44 -11.28 11.36
C ALA A 98 -7.89 -11.83 10.00
N GLY A 99 -7.45 -13.04 9.65
CA GLY A 99 -7.86 -13.68 8.40
C GLY A 99 -7.22 -13.08 7.14
N ASN A 100 -6.12 -12.32 7.27
CA ASN A 100 -5.32 -11.84 6.14
C ASN A 100 -4.01 -12.65 5.97
N PRO A 101 -3.54 -12.87 4.73
CA PRO A 101 -2.30 -13.60 4.43
C PRO A 101 -1.04 -12.75 4.67
N ILE A 102 -0.93 -12.09 5.83
CA ILE A 102 0.24 -11.29 6.21
C ILE A 102 1.36 -12.22 6.70
N ALA A 103 2.38 -12.43 5.88
CA ALA A 103 3.50 -13.31 6.21
C ALA A 103 4.39 -12.73 7.33
N HIS A 104 4.60 -11.42 7.34
CA HIS A 104 5.45 -10.73 8.31
C HIS A 104 4.61 -9.78 9.16
N LYS A 105 4.34 -10.19 10.41
CA LYS A 105 3.52 -9.46 11.39
C LYS A 105 4.27 -8.28 12.03
N THR A 106 4.78 -7.38 11.20
CA THR A 106 5.43 -6.14 11.64
C THR A 106 4.44 -5.00 11.58
N CYS A 107 4.19 -4.34 12.71
CA CYS A 107 3.29 -3.19 12.76
C CYS A 107 4.04 -1.90 12.35
N PRO A 108 3.59 -1.19 11.29
CA PRO A 108 4.20 0.08 10.88
C PRO A 108 3.76 1.27 11.76
N LEU A 109 2.83 1.05 12.70
CA LEU A 109 2.32 2.05 13.63
C LEU A 109 2.97 1.89 15.02
N LYS A 110 2.96 2.96 15.82
CA LYS A 110 3.45 2.97 17.20
C LYS A 110 2.37 3.42 18.17
N PRO A 111 2.15 2.70 19.31
CA PRO A 111 2.82 1.46 19.68
C PRO A 111 2.44 0.28 18.76
N GLU A 112 3.29 -0.75 18.69
CA GLU A 112 3.06 -1.91 17.81
C GLU A 112 1.80 -2.69 18.17
N SER A 113 1.30 -2.52 19.41
CA SER A 113 0.04 -3.09 19.89
C SER A 113 -1.20 -2.57 19.17
N ILE A 114 -1.10 -1.51 18.37
CA ILE A 114 -2.19 -1.03 17.51
C ILE A 114 -2.60 -2.11 16.51
N CYS A 115 -1.64 -2.85 15.94
CA CYS A 115 -1.92 -3.91 14.97
C CYS A 115 -2.38 -5.21 15.64
N LYS A 116 -3.59 -5.67 15.30
CA LYS A 116 -4.19 -6.93 15.77
C LYS A 116 -4.19 -7.96 14.64
N PHE A 117 -3.12 -8.74 14.53
CA PHE A 117 -2.90 -9.79 13.53
C PHE A 117 -3.52 -11.15 13.86
#